data_AF-A0A154V539-F1
#
_entry.id   AF-A0A154V539-F1
#
_cell.length_a   1.000
_cell.length_b   1.000
_cell.length_c   1.000
_cell.angle_alpha   90.00
_cell.angle_beta   90.00
_cell.angle_gamma   90.00
#
_symmetry.space_group_name_H-M   'P 1'
#
loop_
_entity.id
_entity.type
_entity.pdbx_description
1 polymer ?
#
loop_
_entity_poly.entity_id
_entity_poly.type
_entity_poly.pdbx_seq_one_letter_code
_entity_poly.pdbx_strand_id
1 'polypeptide(L)'
;MIWPIGVILMMFGLSAYAGIWRSWSRDGFYYYVFGVFWFGLSIVVIDVQTLLAPLPIWFLNLTTFFFFATIATAFYLPPCLTPRWFRAMRRTWK
;
A
#
# COMPACT_ATOMS: atom_id res chain seq x y z
N MET A 1 17.21 -11.30 4.22
CA MET A 1 15.86 -11.31 4.77
C MET A 1 15.41 -9.88 4.98
N ILE A 2 14.65 -9.36 4.01
CA ILE A 2 14.16 -7.97 4.03
C ILE A 2 12.69 -7.87 4.47
N TRP A 3 12.03 -9.01 4.72
CA TRP A 3 10.64 -9.08 5.15
C TRP A 3 10.29 -8.20 6.38
N PRO A 4 11.15 -7.97 7.40
CA PRO A 4 10.78 -7.13 8.53
C PRO A 4 10.51 -5.68 8.11
N ILE A 5 11.28 -5.17 7.15
CA ILE A 5 11.09 -3.83 6.58
C ILE A 5 9.73 -3.78 5.86
N GLY A 6 9.43 -4.80 5.06
CA GLY A 6 8.14 -4.93 4.38
C GLY A 6 6.95 -4.92 5.35
N VAL A 7 7.04 -5.67 6.46
CA VAL A 7 5.99 -5.72 7.49
C VAL A 7 5.79 -4.37 8.17
N ILE A 8 6.86 -3.66 8.54
CA ILE A 8 6.77 -2.33 9.14
C ILE A 8 6.06 -1.35 8.20
N LEU A 9 6.43 -1.36 6.92
CA LEU A 9 5.79 -0.52 5.90
C LEU A 9 4.32 -0.88 5.69
N MET A 10 3.98 -2.17 5.67
CA MET A 10 2.60 -2.64 5.61
C MET A 10 1.78 -2.15 6.81
N MET A 11 2.31 -2.27 8.03
CA MET A 11 1.63 -1.79 9.24
C MET A 11 1.38 -0.28 9.20
N PHE A 12 2.37 0.48 8.72
CA PHE A 12 2.25 1.92 8.56
C PHE A 12 1.16 2.30 7.53
N GLY A 13 1.20 1.70 6.34
CA GLY A 13 0.18 1.92 5.32
C GLY A 13 -1.21 1.43 5.76
N LEU A 14 -1.29 0.32 6.48
CA LEU A 14 -2.54 -0.22 7.04
C LEU A 14 -3.13 0.72 8.10
N SER A 15 -2.29 1.34 8.93
CA SER A 15 -2.73 2.35 9.91
C SER A 15 -3.36 3.57 9.23
N ALA A 16 -2.87 3.93 8.04
CA ALA A 16 -3.48 4.94 7.19
C ALA A 16 -4.80 4.44 6.58
N TYR A 17 -4.87 3.21 6.06
CA TYR A 17 -6.14 2.63 5.56
C TYR A 17 -7.23 2.57 6.65
N ALA A 18 -6.88 2.12 7.85
CA ALA A 18 -7.77 2.07 9.01
C ALA A 18 -8.17 3.46 9.52
N GLY A 19 -7.42 4.51 9.12
CA GLY A 19 -7.63 5.87 9.60
C GLY A 19 -7.29 6.02 11.09
N ILE A 20 -6.38 5.19 11.61
CA ILE A 20 -5.78 5.34 12.94
C ILE A 20 -4.78 6.49 12.89
N TRP A 21 -3.97 6.52 11.84
CA TRP A 21 -3.06 7.61 11.56
C TRP A 21 -3.68 8.53 10.51
N ARG A 22 -4.16 9.71 10.94
CA ARG A 22 -4.76 10.75 10.07
C ARG A 22 -4.00 12.08 10.09
N SER A 23 -2.94 12.21 10.90
CA SER A 23 -2.23 13.48 11.02
C SER A 23 -1.61 13.94 9.70
N TRP A 24 -1.18 12.99 8.87
CA TRP A 24 -0.66 13.26 7.52
C TRP A 24 -1.71 13.82 6.55
N SER A 25 -3.01 13.59 6.77
CA SER A 25 -4.07 14.05 5.86
C SER A 25 -4.65 15.41 6.25
N ARG A 26 -4.07 16.10 7.24
CA ARG A 26 -4.56 17.40 7.72
C ARG A 26 -4.29 18.54 6.73
N ASP A 27 -3.13 18.51 6.06
CA ASP A 27 -2.70 19.58 5.14
C ASP A 27 -2.97 19.26 3.66
N GLY A 28 -3.71 18.18 3.37
CA GLY A 28 -4.03 17.80 1.99
C GLY A 28 -4.38 16.32 1.81
N PHE A 29 -4.76 15.98 0.57
CA PHE A 29 -5.12 14.61 0.18
C PHE A 29 -3.93 13.90 -0.46
N TYR A 30 -3.04 13.37 0.38
CA TYR A 30 -1.82 12.68 -0.04
C TYR A 30 -2.03 11.17 -0.24
N TYR A 31 -2.17 10.73 -1.49
CA TYR A 31 -2.44 9.31 -1.78
C TYR A 31 -1.23 8.39 -1.58
N TYR A 32 0.01 8.92 -1.67
CA TYR A 32 1.25 8.16 -1.51
C TYR A 32 1.35 7.38 -0.19
N VAL A 33 0.68 7.84 0.87
CA VAL A 33 0.67 7.14 2.16
C VAL A 33 0.00 5.76 2.04
N PHE A 34 -1.02 5.64 1.20
CA PHE A 34 -1.66 4.36 0.88
C PHE A 34 -0.75 3.46 0.03
N GLY A 35 0.14 4.05 -0.77
CA GLY A 35 1.16 3.35 -1.54
C GLY A 35 2.19 2.62 -0.68
N VAL A 36 2.49 3.15 0.51
CA VAL A 36 3.43 2.53 1.46
C VAL A 36 3.01 1.10 1.83
N PHE A 37 1.71 0.84 1.92
CA PHE A 37 1.18 -0.51 2.16
C PHE A 37 1.55 -1.47 1.03
N TRP A 38 1.27 -1.09 -0.22
CA TRP A 38 1.54 -1.90 -1.41
C TRP A 38 3.03 -2.12 -1.61
N PHE A 39 3.84 -1.11 -1.26
CA PHE A 39 5.28 -1.20 -1.30
C PHE A 39 5.80 -2.22 -0.29
N GLY A 40 5.34 -2.14 0.97
CA GLY A 40 5.66 -3.13 1.99
C GLY A 40 5.26 -4.55 1.60
N LEU A 41 4.07 -4.71 1.01
CA LEU A 41 3.58 -5.98 0.51
C LEU A 41 4.47 -6.55 -0.61
N SER A 42 4.94 -5.71 -1.53
CA SER A 42 5.87 -6.14 -2.59
C SER A 42 7.18 -6.69 -2.02
N ILE A 43 7.73 -6.05 -0.98
CA ILE A 43 8.96 -6.50 -0.30
C ILE A 43 8.75 -7.87 0.35
N VAL A 44 7.62 -8.07 1.04
CA VAL A 44 7.29 -9.36 1.66
C VAL A 44 7.15 -10.45 0.60
N VAL A 45 6.46 -10.18 -0.50
CA VAL A 45 6.28 -11.14 -1.60
C VAL A 45 7.61 -11.50 -2.26
N ILE A 46 8.51 -10.54 -2.47
CA ILE A 46 9.87 -10.79 -2.99
C ILE A 46 10.66 -11.71 -2.05
N ASP A 47 10.68 -11.41 -0.75
CA ASP A 47 11.45 -12.22 0.21
C ASP A 47 10.88 -13.66 0.29
N VAL A 48 9.55 -13.81 0.29
CA VAL A 48 8.86 -15.11 0.21
C VAL A 48 9.21 -15.86 -1.09
N GLN A 49 9.30 -15.16 -2.22
CA GLN A 49 9.68 -15.76 -3.50
C GLN A 49 11.09 -16.37 -3.45
N THR A 50 12.02 -15.68 -2.80
CA THR A 50 13.41 -16.17 -2.65
C THR A 50 13.51 -17.38 -1.73
N LEU A 51 12.58 -17.53 -0.79
CA LEU A 51 12.57 -18.64 0.18
C LEU A 51 11.88 -19.91 -0.34
N LEU A 52 10.85 -19.78 -1.17
CA LEU A 52 9.97 -20.88 -1.58
C LEU A 52 10.21 -21.38 -3.02
N ALA A 53 11.29 -20.96 -3.67
CA ALA A 53 11.61 -21.38 -5.03
C ALA A 53 11.78 -22.92 -5.13
N PRO A 54 11.27 -23.57 -6.20
CA PRO A 54 10.67 -22.98 -7.41
C PRO A 54 9.18 -22.64 -7.26
N LEU A 55 8.78 -21.51 -7.85
CA LEU A 55 7.40 -20.99 -7.79
C LEU A 55 6.81 -20.86 -9.21
N PRO A 56 5.48 -20.99 -9.36
CA PRO A 56 4.82 -20.82 -10.65
C PRO A 56 4.90 -19.37 -11.15
N ILE A 57 4.93 -19.18 -12.47
CA ILE A 57 5.10 -17.86 -13.13
C ILE A 57 4.08 -16.82 -12.65
N TRP A 58 2.83 -17.21 -12.40
CA TRP A 58 1.80 -16.28 -11.91
C TRP A 58 2.18 -15.65 -10.57
N PHE A 59 2.92 -16.38 -9.73
CA PHE A 59 3.38 -15.89 -8.44
C PHE A 59 4.47 -14.83 -8.61
N LEU A 60 5.35 -14.98 -9.61
CA LEU A 60 6.35 -13.97 -9.97
C LEU A 60 5.69 -12.65 -10.42
N ASN A 61 4.55 -12.74 -11.12
CA ASN A 61 3.79 -11.56 -11.56
C ASN A 61 3.16 -10.76 -10.41
N LEU A 62 2.96 -11.34 -9.23
CA LEU A 62 2.40 -10.63 -8.07
C LEU A 62 3.32 -9.49 -7.60
N THR A 63 4.63 -9.70 -7.62
CA THR A 63 5.60 -8.67 -7.24
C THR A 63 5.45 -7.44 -8.14
N THR A 64 5.45 -7.68 -9.45
CA THR A 64 5.27 -6.63 -10.46
C THR A 64 3.94 -5.91 -10.27
N PHE A 65 2.86 -6.65 -10.02
CA PHE A 65 1.55 -6.08 -9.75
C PHE A 65 1.56 -5.16 -8.53
N PHE A 66 2.12 -5.58 -7.39
CA PHE A 66 2.17 -4.76 -6.18
C PHE A 66 3.09 -3.54 -6.33
N PHE A 67 4.16 -3.66 -7.11
CA PHE A 67 5.02 -2.53 -7.44
C PHE A 67 4.28 -1.47 -8.27
N PHE A 68 3.54 -1.89 -9.31
CA PHE A 68 2.70 -0.96 -10.06
C PHE A 68 1.54 -0.39 -9.22
N ALA A 69 0.95 -1.20 -8.33
CA ALA A 69 -0.06 -0.72 -7.39
C ALA A 69 0.51 0.38 -6.49
N THR A 70 1.75 0.24 -6.01
CA THR A 70 2.45 1.28 -5.22
C THR A 70 2.53 2.60 -6.00
N ILE A 71 2.98 2.55 -7.25
CA ILE A 71 3.10 3.74 -8.11
C ILE A 71 1.72 4.34 -8.38
N ALA A 72 0.76 3.53 -8.80
CA ALA A 72 -0.59 3.97 -9.11
C ALA A 72 -1.23 4.67 -7.90
N THR A 73 -1.11 4.05 -6.73
CA THR A 73 -1.67 4.59 -5.48
C THR A 73 -0.96 5.82 -4.96
N ALA A 74 0.25 6.15 -5.45
CA ALA A 74 0.89 7.43 -5.16
C ALA A 74 0.15 8.63 -5.77
N PHE A 75 -0.47 8.42 -6.94
CA PHE A 75 -1.16 9.48 -7.68
C PHE A 75 -2.68 9.41 -7.55
N TYR A 76 -3.24 8.20 -7.56
CA TYR A 76 -4.67 8.00 -7.59
C TYR A 76 -5.07 6.68 -6.92
N LEU A 77 -6.09 6.76 -6.05
CA LEU A 77 -6.75 5.57 -5.53
C LEU A 77 -8.18 5.48 -6.08
N PRO A 78 -8.56 4.39 -6.76
CA PRO A 78 -9.94 4.20 -7.18
C PRO A 78 -10.88 4.13 -5.96
N PRO A 79 -12.17 4.50 -6.11
CA PRO A 79 -13.12 4.56 -5.02
C PRO A 79 -13.22 3.26 -4.21
N CYS A 80 -13.06 2.10 -4.84
CA CYS A 80 -13.11 0.80 -4.18
C CYS A 80 -11.99 0.60 -3.15
N LEU A 81 -10.79 1.12 -3.43
CA LEU A 81 -9.63 1.00 -2.54
C LEU A 81 -9.56 2.16 -1.54
N THR A 82 -10.21 3.31 -1.83
CA THR A 82 -10.08 4.48 -0.96
C THR A 82 -10.87 4.26 0.32
N PRO A 83 -10.28 4.44 1.51
CA PRO A 83 -11.01 4.21 2.75
C PRO A 83 -12.13 5.22 2.95
N ARG A 84 -13.22 4.78 3.60
CA ARG A 84 -14.46 5.56 3.79
C ARG A 84 -14.20 6.92 4.45
N TRP A 85 -13.34 6.95 5.46
CA TRP A 85 -12.98 8.16 6.20
C TRP A 85 -12.34 9.22 5.30
N PHE A 86 -11.44 8.78 4.40
CA PHE A 86 -10.73 9.67 3.48
C PHE A 86 -11.68 10.23 2.41
N ARG A 87 -12.60 9.40 1.91
CA ARG A 87 -13.66 9.84 1.00
C ARG A 87 -14.61 10.86 1.65
N ALA A 88 -14.95 10.67 2.92
CA ALA A 88 -15.79 11.60 3.68
C ALA A 88 -15.09 12.96 3.85
N MET A 89 -13.81 12.96 4.25
CA MET A 89 -13.00 14.16 4.41
C MET A 89 -12.85 14.95 3.10
N ARG A 90 -12.74 14.25 1.96
CA ARG A 90 -12.68 14.86 0.63
C ARG A 90 -13.98 15.53 0.19
N ARG A 91 -15.13 15.08 0.71
CA ARG A 91 -16.43 15.71 0.42
C ARG A 91 -16.65 16.97 1.25
N THR A 92 -16.15 17.02 2.49
CA THR A 92 -16.30 18.16 3.40
C THR A 92 -15.33 19.32 3.11
N TRP A 93 -14.32 19.08 2.28
CA TRP A 93 -13.33 20.10 1.88
C TRP A 93 -13.74 20.90 0.64
N LYS A 94 -14.87 20.54 0.01
CA LYS A 94 -15.53 21.34 -1.03
C LYS A 94 -16.54 22.27 -0.38
#